data_AF-A0A259PZN9-F1
#
_entry.id   AF-A0A259PZN9-F1
#
_cell.length_a   1.000
_cell.length_b   1.000
_cell.length_c   1.000
_cell.angle_alpha   90.00
_cell.angle_beta   90.00
_cell.angle_gamma   90.00
#
_symmetry.space_group_name_H-M   'P 1'
#
loop_
_entity.id
_entity.type
_entity.pdbx_description
1 polymer ?
#
loop_
_entity_poly.entity_id
_entity_poly.type
_entity_poly.pdbx_seq_one_letter_code
_entity_poly.pdbx_strand_id
1 'polypeptide(L)' 'MPKVFQDSYPDALAHCYGCGRLNAEGHQIKTVWDGDETVTRFTPQPYHIAVPGFVYGGLIAS' A
#
# COMPACT_ATOMS: atom_id res chain seq x y z
N MET A 1 14.13 -11.12 -4.07
CA MET A 1 12.83 -10.48 -3.79
C MET A 1 12.18 -10.14 -5.12
N PRO A 2 10.88 -10.39 -5.31
CA PRO A 2 10.19 -10.04 -6.55
C PRO A 2 10.20 -8.52 -6.75
N LYS A 3 10.20 -8.10 -8.03
CA LYS A 3 10.25 -6.69 -8.41
C LYS A 3 8.95 -5.99 -8.01
N VAL A 4 9.04 -4.97 -7.16
CA VAL A 4 7.88 -4.16 -6.77
C VAL A 4 7.55 -3.15 -7.86
N PHE A 5 6.27 -3.05 -8.22
CA PHE A 5 5.81 -2.18 -9.30
C PHE A 5 6.07 -0.70 -9.00
N GLN A 6 5.72 -0.28 -7.77
CA GLN A 6 5.82 1.10 -7.31
C GLN A 6 7.25 1.65 -7.27
N ASP A 7 8.25 0.77 -7.15
CA ASP A 7 9.66 1.20 -7.18
C ASP A 7 10.13 1.56 -8.60
N SER A 8 9.38 1.16 -9.62
CA SER A 8 9.64 1.53 -11.02
C SER A 8 8.96 2.84 -11.44
N TYR A 9 8.18 3.48 -10.55
CA TYR A 9 7.54 4.75 -10.86
C TYR A 9 8.59 5.88 -10.90
N PRO A 10 8.51 6.80 -11.88
CA PRO A 10 9.29 8.04 -11.86
C PRO A 10 8.99 8.85 -10.60
N ASP A 11 9.99 9.57 -10.10
CA ASP A 11 9.88 10.38 -8.86
C ASP A 11 8.65 11.27 -8.87
N ALA A 12 8.40 11.98 -9.97
CA ALA A 12 7.25 12.88 -10.13
C ALA A 12 5.87 12.20 -9.93
N LEU A 13 5.78 10.88 -10.06
CA LEU A 13 4.55 10.10 -9.88
C LEU A 13 4.55 9.27 -8.58
N ALA A 14 5.64 9.29 -7.82
CA ALA A 14 5.86 8.43 -6.65
C ALA A 14 5.33 9.02 -5.33
N HIS A 15 4.34 9.91 -5.38
CA HIS A 15 3.83 10.66 -4.21
C HIS A 15 2.43 10.21 -3.73
N CYS A 16 1.79 9.26 -4.41
CA CYS A 16 0.47 8.73 -4.03
C CYS A 16 0.43 8.31 -2.56
N TYR A 17 -0.62 8.70 -1.83
CA TYR A 17 -0.79 8.33 -0.42
C TYR A 17 -0.86 6.82 -0.21
N GLY A 18 -1.46 6.06 -1.14
CA GLY A 18 -1.51 4.60 -1.05
C GLY A 18 -0.17 3.93 -1.30
N CYS A 19 0.48 4.24 -2.43
CA CYS A 19 1.56 3.39 -2.97
C CYS A 19 2.87 4.14 -3.27
N GLY A 20 2.88 5.47 -3.13
CA GLY A 20 4.02 6.32 -3.48
C GLY A 20 5.20 6.15 -2.52
N ARG A 21 6.35 5.75 -3.04
CA ARG A 21 7.59 5.59 -2.23
C ARG A 21 8.17 6.91 -1.72
N LEU A 22 7.75 8.06 -2.27
CA LEU A 22 8.17 9.40 -1.83
C LEU A 22 7.15 10.06 -0.89
N ASN A 23 6.10 9.35 -0.48
CA ASN A 23 5.18 9.80 0.55
C ASN A 23 5.48 9.06 1.86
N ALA A 24 6.21 9.72 2.76
CA ALA A 24 6.60 9.14 4.06
C ALA A 24 5.39 8.85 4.96
N GLU A 25 4.33 9.64 4.83
CA GLU A 25 3.09 9.52 5.61
C GLU A 25 2.07 8.57 4.95
N GLY A 26 2.36 8.09 3.73
CA GLY A 26 1.50 7.19 2.98
C GLY A 26 1.56 5.74 3.46
N HIS A 27 0.65 4.91 2.95
CA HIS A 27 0.62 3.47 3.22
C HIS A 27 1.80 2.71 2.60
N GLN A 28 2.47 3.29 1.60
CA GLN A 28 3.61 2.73 0.89
C GLN A 28 3.39 1.29 0.41
N ILE A 29 2.20 1.01 -0.11
CA ILE A 29 1.80 -0.28 -0.67
C ILE A 29 2.84 -0.78 -1.68
N LYS A 30 3.25 -2.04 -1.51
CA LYS A 30 4.17 -2.75 -2.39
C LYS A 30 3.45 -3.93 -3.03
N THR A 31 3.33 -3.87 -4.35
CA THR A 31 2.65 -4.91 -5.14
C THR A 31 3.65 -5.65 -6.01
N VAL A 32 3.52 -6.97 -6.05
CA VAL A 32 4.39 -7.87 -6.81
C VAL A 32 3.56 -8.89 -7.59
N TRP A 33 4.14 -9.45 -8.65
CA TRP A 33 3.58 -10.63 -9.32
C TRP A 33 3.73 -11.87 -8.43
N ASP A 34 2.67 -12.67 -8.34
CA ASP A 34 2.62 -14.00 -7.74
C ASP A 34 1.88 -14.94 -8.71
N GLY A 35 2.64 -15.60 -9.59
CA GLY A 35 2.07 -16.33 -10.72
C GLY A 35 1.35 -15.39 -11.69
N ASP A 36 0.05 -15.64 -11.88
CA ASP A 36 -0.82 -14.87 -12.79
C ASP A 36 -1.58 -13.73 -12.07
N GLU A 37 -1.38 -13.56 -10.77
CA GLU A 37 -2.03 -12.55 -9.95
C GLU A 37 -1.04 -11.51 -9.40
N THR A 38 -1.58 -10.36 -9.00
CA THR A 38 -0.81 -9.34 -8.29
C THR A 38 -1.16 -9.35 -6.81
N VAL A 39 -0.15 -9.43 -5.95
CA VAL A 39 -0.35 -9.51 -4.50
C VAL A 39 0.23 -8.28 -3.81
N THR A 40 -0.57 -7.72 -2.90
CA THR A 40 -0.16 -6.70 -1.93
C THR A 40 -0.33 -7.28 -0.52
N ARG A 41 0.69 -7.12 0.32
CA ARG A 41 0.58 -7.42 1.76
C ARG A 41 0.66 -6.11 2.53
N PHE A 42 -0.34 -5.86 3.37
CA PHE A 42 -0.44 -4.64 4.14
C PHE A 42 -0.84 -4.95 5.57
N THR A 43 -0.14 -4.35 6.53
CA THR A 43 -0.48 -4.42 7.95
C THR A 43 -1.01 -3.05 8.38
N PRO A 44 -2.31 -2.93 8.67
CA PRO A 44 -2.88 -1.68 9.17
C PRO A 44 -2.21 -1.25 10.47
N GLN A 45 -2.04 0.06 10.64
CA GLN A 45 -1.59 0.62 11.91
C GLN A 45 -2.73 0.60 12.95
N PRO A 46 -2.41 0.64 14.26
CA PRO A 46 -3.43 0.56 15.32
C PRO A 46 -4.51 1.65 15.25
N TYR A 47 -4.22 2.79 14.62
CA TYR A 47 -5.16 3.90 14.44
C TYR A 47 -6.01 3.79 13.17
N HIS A 48 -5.76 2.81 12.30
CA HIS A 48 -6.60 2.54 11.13
C HIS A 48 -7.83 1.67 11.49
N ILE A 49 -8.59 2.06 12.51
CA ILE A 49 -9.70 1.26 13.04
C ILE A 49 -11.07 1.92 12.86
N ALA A 50 -12.12 1.11 12.73
CA ALA A 50 -13.51 1.55 12.82
C ALA A 50 -13.98 1.53 14.28
N VAL A 51 -13.78 0.37 14.93
CA VAL A 51 -13.99 0.10 16.35
C VAL A 51 -12.82 -0.75 16.86
N PRO A 52 -12.58 -0.83 18.18
CA PRO A 52 -11.45 -1.59 18.71
C PRO A 52 -11.39 -3.03 18.17
N GLY A 53 -10.25 -3.39 17.56
CA GLY A 53 -10.03 -4.72 16.97
C GLY A 53 -10.46 -4.87 15.50
N PHE A 54 -11.07 -3.85 14.88
CA PHE A 54 -11.55 -3.92 13.50
C PHE A 54 -11.07 -2.74 12.66
N VAL A 55 -10.52 -3.04 11.48
CA VAL A 55 -10.12 -2.03 10.49
C VAL A 55 -11.35 -1.34 9.88
N TYR A 56 -11.28 -0.04 9.57
CA TYR A 56 -12.40 0.65 8.91
C TYR A 56 -12.44 0.34 7.40
N GLY A 57 -13.65 0.29 6.84
CA GLY A 57 -13.86 -0.14 5.44
C GLY A 57 -13.19 0.76 4.39
N GLY A 58 -13.06 2.06 4.68
CA GLY A 58 -12.36 3.00 3.80
C GLY A 58 -10.89 2.66 3.56
N LEU A 59 -10.21 2.01 4.52
CA LEU A 59 -8.82 1.54 4.32
C LEU A 59 -8.76 0.29 3.43
N ILE A 60 -9.77 -0.58 3.52
CA ILE A 60 -9.83 -1.79 2.69
C ILE A 60 -10.14 -1.41 1.23
N ALA A 61 -10.98 -0.40 1.03
CA ALA A 61 -11.41 0.04 -0.30
C ALA A 61 -10.42 0.98 -1.01
N SER A 62 -9.48 1.59 -0.27
CA SER A 62 -8.51 2.57 -0.79
C SER A 62 -7.37 1.97 -1.60
#